data_AF-A0A7W0IV44-F1
#
_entry.id   AF-A0A7W0IV44-F1
#
_cell.length_a   1.000
_cell.length_b   1.000
_cell.length_c   1.000
_cell.angle_alpha   90.00
_cell.angle_beta   90.00
_cell.angle_gamma   90.00
#
_symmetry.space_group_name_H-M   'P 1'
#
loop_
_entity.id
_entity.type
_entity.pdbx_description
1 polymer ?
#
loop_
_entity_poly.entity_id
_entity_poly.type
_entity_poly.pdbx_seq_one_letter_code
_entity_poly.pdbx_strand_id
1 'polypeptide(L)'
;MERVIEEIKSMGKGKITFADKFYKSDDIKTVMGEVSFKEILFLEYRDTEAGSNPREYNGLQKTNLEIIKSLLMDYENMFRFLHSGMIISLTSAEIEDDRTIRYSECCLTNGNQTRFIILIITLLKLFLKDGIPEKIIAKEYNHFIKSNFNGDTIETILKYIKLSKVNEIIGFLNKNGKYREKFNNMDIQNFLNSRIRVQVNLINSIIRDLENEIDNYSVGTLIAQANNDTQKVKVDDIFGNKRKDELAKYIFNNFLTEIKDTEIEYRMGEVVGTPKKVHILTLLRPIIPTGILTKEQDIYQYSNKREPVYRLFEKLIQNREKEKAKNAIGAISKIIPIVYSIRNNYLIPQLGLQKKNFIRNYEAKAINGDLGDTTIGSEITFNNGELTDNAKGAIRKIVSYNVEHIIPVLIYRIKRLFKESNVTGNIELTISDSDAPAFFNGLIRSIYKKYVDLKLKGTASSLTDIVRSNAFYQAGEEAYIMFNSTTGLEETDYIDKHRFVIK
;
A
#
# COMPACT_ATOMS: atom_id res chain seq x y z
N MET A 1 -28.83 -22.08 -10.91
CA MET A 1 -27.48 -21.50 -10.98
C MET A 1 -27.33 -20.59 -12.19
N GLU A 2 -27.46 -21.09 -13.42
CA GLU A 2 -27.37 -20.29 -14.66
C GLU A 2 -28.29 -19.07 -14.66
N ARG A 3 -29.55 -19.24 -14.25
CA ARG A 3 -30.50 -18.13 -14.07
C ARG A 3 -29.99 -17.01 -13.14
N VAL A 4 -29.30 -17.38 -12.06
CA VAL A 4 -28.76 -16.41 -11.08
C VAL A 4 -27.58 -15.66 -11.68
N ILE A 5 -26.74 -16.36 -12.45
CA ILE A 5 -25.59 -15.75 -13.13
C ILE A 5 -26.07 -14.76 -14.19
N GLU A 6 -27.07 -15.13 -15.00
CA GLU A 6 -27.64 -14.22 -15.99
C GLU A 6 -28.32 -13.00 -15.35
N GLU A 7 -29.05 -13.20 -14.25
CA GLU A 7 -29.61 -12.09 -13.47
C GLU A 7 -28.50 -11.14 -13.03
N ILE A 8 -27.45 -11.65 -12.37
CA ILE A 8 -26.32 -10.84 -11.89
C ILE A 8 -25.63 -10.06 -13.01
N LYS A 9 -25.43 -10.66 -14.20
CA LYS A 9 -24.78 -10.00 -15.35
C LYS A 9 -25.59 -8.86 -15.94
N SER A 10 -26.92 -8.92 -15.80
CA SER A 10 -27.83 -7.90 -16.32
C SER A 10 -27.95 -6.66 -15.42
N MET A 11 -27.55 -6.76 -14.15
CA MET A 11 -27.71 -5.72 -13.13
C MET A 11 -26.63 -4.63 -13.23
N GLY A 12 -26.98 -3.40 -12.84
CA GLY A 12 -26.04 -2.27 -12.71
C GLY A 12 -25.73 -1.50 -14.01
N LYS A 13 -26.42 -1.78 -15.11
CA LYS A 13 -26.27 -1.04 -16.38
C LYS A 13 -27.18 0.19 -16.43
N GLY A 14 -26.66 1.34 -15.97
CA GLY A 14 -27.31 2.65 -16.13
C GLY A 14 -28.63 2.81 -15.37
N LYS A 15 -28.90 1.95 -14.39
CA LYS A 15 -30.11 1.95 -13.57
C LYS A 15 -29.83 1.39 -12.19
N ILE A 16 -30.41 2.02 -11.17
CA ILE A 16 -30.44 1.51 -9.78
C ILE A 16 -31.89 1.43 -9.32
N THR A 17 -32.26 0.28 -8.76
CA THR A 17 -33.63 0.02 -8.29
C THR A 17 -33.66 -0.16 -6.78
N PHE A 18 -34.45 0.67 -6.11
CA PHE A 18 -34.67 0.60 -4.67
C PHE A 18 -35.72 -0.45 -4.33
N ALA A 19 -35.51 -1.13 -3.20
CA ALA A 19 -36.40 -2.17 -2.72
C ALA A 19 -37.78 -1.60 -2.32
N ASP A 20 -37.78 -0.38 -1.78
CA ASP A 20 -38.97 0.38 -1.39
C ASP A 20 -38.88 1.81 -1.96
N LYS A 21 -39.92 2.62 -1.74
CA LYS A 21 -39.89 4.04 -2.12
C LYS A 21 -38.69 4.73 -1.48
N PHE A 22 -37.91 5.42 -2.27
CA PHE A 22 -36.76 6.16 -1.74
C PHE A 22 -37.18 7.53 -1.23
N TYR A 23 -36.38 8.08 -0.32
CA TYR A 23 -36.55 9.40 0.25
C TYR A 23 -35.71 10.41 -0.54
N LYS A 24 -36.33 11.48 -1.02
CA LYS A 24 -35.65 12.62 -1.63
C LYS A 24 -35.34 13.65 -0.56
N SER A 25 -34.15 14.23 -0.57
CA SER A 25 -33.88 15.43 0.20
C SER A 25 -34.71 16.60 -0.33
N ASP A 26 -34.97 17.60 0.52
CA ASP A 26 -35.76 18.79 0.16
C ASP A 26 -35.14 19.57 -1.00
N ASP A 27 -33.81 19.57 -1.10
CA ASP A 27 -33.04 20.19 -2.18
C ASP A 27 -32.90 19.30 -3.42
N ILE A 28 -33.42 18.07 -3.41
CA ILE A 28 -33.40 17.10 -4.52
C ILE A 28 -31.96 16.77 -4.97
N LYS A 29 -30.95 16.99 -4.11
CA LYS A 29 -29.55 16.66 -4.40
C LYS A 29 -29.20 15.24 -3.98
N THR A 30 -29.94 14.71 -3.01
CA THR A 30 -29.66 13.41 -2.39
C THR A 30 -30.91 12.55 -2.38
N VAL A 31 -30.73 11.26 -2.64
CA VAL A 31 -31.73 10.23 -2.47
C VAL A 31 -31.22 9.22 -1.45
N MET A 32 -32.07 8.81 -0.50
CA MET A 32 -31.75 7.77 0.48
C MET A 32 -32.74 6.63 0.38
N GLY A 33 -32.25 5.40 0.51
CA GLY A 33 -33.12 4.24 0.53
C GLY A 33 -32.35 2.94 0.70
N GLU A 34 -33.01 1.83 0.40
CA GLU A 34 -32.42 0.50 0.47
C GLU A 34 -32.44 -0.15 -0.91
N VAL A 35 -31.33 -0.79 -1.29
CA VAL A 35 -31.23 -1.58 -2.53
C VAL A 35 -30.85 -3.01 -2.20
N SER A 36 -31.16 -3.93 -3.10
CA SER A 36 -30.73 -5.32 -2.98
C SER A 36 -29.23 -5.46 -3.24
N PHE A 37 -28.56 -6.43 -2.63
CA PHE A 37 -27.13 -6.69 -2.86
C PHE A 37 -26.79 -6.89 -4.34
N LYS A 38 -27.68 -7.50 -5.13
CA LYS A 38 -27.48 -7.66 -6.58
C LYS A 38 -27.33 -6.34 -7.34
N GLU A 39 -27.96 -5.26 -6.88
CA GLU A 39 -27.90 -3.93 -7.52
C GLU A 39 -26.51 -3.31 -7.39
N ILE A 40 -25.72 -3.72 -6.39
CA ILE A 40 -24.45 -3.08 -6.07
C ILE A 40 -23.22 -3.85 -6.55
N LEU A 41 -23.35 -5.14 -6.90
CA LEU A 41 -22.21 -6.05 -7.14
C LEU A 41 -21.24 -5.53 -8.20
N PHE A 42 -21.80 -5.02 -9.30
CA PHE A 42 -21.05 -4.56 -10.47
C PHE A 42 -21.21 -3.07 -10.76
N LEU A 43 -21.57 -2.28 -9.74
CA LEU A 43 -21.54 -0.83 -9.87
C LEU A 43 -20.11 -0.35 -10.18
N GLU A 44 -20.01 0.52 -11.17
CA GLU A 44 -18.73 1.15 -11.49
C GLU A 44 -18.20 1.96 -10.31
N TYR A 45 -16.88 1.94 -10.17
CA TYR A 45 -16.16 2.80 -9.25
C TYR A 45 -15.01 3.44 -10.02
N ARG A 46 -14.75 4.71 -9.77
CA ARG A 46 -13.62 5.43 -10.36
C ARG A 46 -12.59 5.71 -9.28
N ASP A 47 -11.32 5.67 -9.68
CA ASP A 47 -10.23 6.16 -8.86
C ASP A 47 -10.36 7.68 -8.75
N THR A 48 -10.56 8.19 -7.53
CA THR A 48 -10.68 9.64 -7.30
C THR A 48 -9.40 10.19 -6.68
N GLU A 49 -9.03 11.43 -7.01
CA GLU A 49 -7.88 12.14 -6.43
C GLU A 49 -7.99 12.33 -4.91
N ALA A 50 -9.20 12.21 -4.37
CA ALA A 50 -9.50 12.26 -2.95
C ALA A 50 -8.76 11.21 -2.12
N GLY A 51 -8.25 10.15 -2.76
CA GLY A 51 -7.90 8.91 -2.07
C GLY A 51 -9.13 8.13 -1.61
N SER A 52 -10.34 8.55 -2.01
CA SER A 52 -11.59 7.81 -1.74
C SER A 52 -11.65 6.78 -2.83
N ASN A 53 -10.69 5.89 -2.76
CA ASN A 53 -10.87 4.61 -3.36
C ASN A 53 -11.64 3.82 -2.33
N PRO A 54 -12.89 3.47 -2.64
CA PRO A 54 -13.42 2.22 -2.17
C PRO A 54 -12.33 1.12 -2.17
N ARG A 55 -11.70 0.87 -1.01
CA ARG A 55 -10.60 -0.11 -0.93
C ARG A 55 -11.16 -1.45 -1.40
N GLU A 56 -10.51 -2.07 -2.39
CA GLU A 56 -10.74 -3.47 -2.74
C GLU A 56 -10.57 -4.35 -1.50
N TYR A 57 -11.23 -5.51 -1.45
CA TYR A 57 -11.13 -6.40 -0.30
C TYR A 57 -9.67 -6.65 0.12
N ASN A 58 -9.28 -6.07 1.26
CA ASN A 58 -7.89 -6.02 1.69
C ASN A 58 -7.47 -7.22 2.57
N GLY A 59 -8.35 -8.23 2.65
CA GLY A 59 -8.19 -9.44 3.46
C GLY A 59 -8.99 -9.42 4.76
N LEU A 60 -8.76 -10.42 5.60
CA LEU A 60 -9.46 -10.59 6.88
C LEU A 60 -8.96 -9.65 8.00
N GLN A 61 -9.02 -8.34 7.77
CA GLN A 61 -8.84 -7.35 8.82
C GLN A 61 -10.05 -7.34 9.78
N LYS A 62 -9.89 -6.78 11.00
CA LYS A 62 -10.93 -6.74 12.03
C LYS A 62 -12.29 -6.27 11.48
N THR A 63 -12.33 -5.16 10.75
CA THR A 63 -13.58 -4.62 10.17
C THR A 63 -14.20 -5.57 9.16
N ASN A 64 -13.40 -6.11 8.24
CA ASN A 64 -13.87 -7.04 7.22
C ASN A 64 -14.37 -8.36 7.80
N LEU A 65 -13.72 -8.83 8.87
CA LEU A 65 -14.15 -9.98 9.63
C LEU A 65 -15.54 -9.75 10.22
N GLU A 66 -15.79 -8.58 10.82
CA GLU A 66 -17.12 -8.25 11.35
C GLU A 66 -18.17 -8.14 10.25
N ILE A 67 -17.85 -7.55 9.09
CA ILE A 67 -18.76 -7.54 7.92
C ILE A 67 -19.11 -8.96 7.48
N ILE A 68 -18.11 -9.85 7.33
CA ILE A 68 -18.33 -11.25 6.96
C ILE A 68 -19.23 -11.95 7.99
N LYS A 69 -18.94 -11.78 9.28
CA LYS A 69 -19.75 -12.38 10.35
C LYS A 69 -21.20 -11.90 10.29
N SER A 70 -21.44 -10.60 10.08
CA SER A 70 -22.80 -10.07 9.92
C SER A 70 -23.51 -10.65 8.69
N LEU A 71 -22.82 -10.72 7.54
CA LEU A 71 -23.36 -11.29 6.30
C LEU A 71 -23.67 -12.78 6.39
N LEU A 72 -23.01 -13.52 7.28
CA LEU A 72 -23.27 -14.95 7.47
C LEU A 72 -24.31 -15.22 8.56
N MET A 73 -24.47 -14.33 9.53
CA MET A 73 -25.35 -14.57 10.68
C MET A 73 -26.77 -14.08 10.49
N ASP A 74 -26.95 -12.88 9.94
CA ASP A 74 -28.26 -12.24 9.85
C ASP A 74 -28.28 -11.17 8.74
N TYR A 75 -28.01 -11.63 7.52
CA TYR A 75 -27.98 -10.78 6.34
C TYR A 75 -29.37 -10.26 5.94
N GLU A 76 -30.43 -11.03 6.22
CA GLU A 76 -31.81 -10.70 5.85
C GLU A 76 -32.39 -9.57 6.71
N ASN A 77 -32.13 -9.59 8.03
CA ASN A 77 -32.80 -8.69 8.96
C ASN A 77 -31.90 -7.62 9.54
N MET A 78 -30.68 -7.96 9.96
CA MET A 78 -29.85 -7.05 10.75
C MET A 78 -28.79 -6.30 9.96
N PHE A 79 -28.30 -6.85 8.85
CA PHE A 79 -27.12 -6.31 8.15
C PHE A 79 -27.25 -4.81 7.80
N ARG A 80 -28.40 -4.40 7.26
CA ARG A 80 -28.68 -3.00 6.89
C ARG A 80 -28.69 -2.01 8.06
N PHE A 81 -28.84 -2.50 9.29
CA PHE A 81 -28.85 -1.68 10.51
C PHE A 81 -27.48 -1.62 11.19
N LEU A 82 -26.63 -2.63 10.98
CA LEU A 82 -25.33 -2.77 11.63
C LEU A 82 -24.19 -2.07 10.87
N HIS A 83 -24.39 -1.76 9.59
CA HIS A 83 -23.35 -1.21 8.71
C HIS A 83 -23.78 0.14 8.13
N SER A 84 -22.82 1.05 7.95
CA SER A 84 -23.01 2.46 7.56
C SER A 84 -23.57 2.69 6.14
N GLY A 85 -24.01 1.63 5.45
CA GLY A 85 -24.52 1.68 4.09
C GLY A 85 -23.44 1.98 3.04
N MET A 86 -23.88 2.45 1.88
CA MET A 86 -23.02 2.84 0.76
C MET A 86 -23.37 4.25 0.29
N ILE A 87 -22.39 4.93 -0.30
CA ILE A 87 -22.61 6.22 -0.93
C ILE A 87 -22.27 6.07 -2.41
N ILE A 88 -23.20 6.45 -3.25
CA ILE A 88 -23.15 6.34 -4.70
C ILE A 88 -23.36 7.73 -5.28
N SER A 89 -22.55 8.13 -6.25
CA SER A 89 -22.69 9.38 -6.97
C SER A 89 -23.04 9.08 -8.42
N LEU A 90 -24.11 9.69 -8.92
CA LEU A 90 -24.64 9.44 -10.27
C LEU A 90 -24.58 10.70 -11.14
N THR A 91 -24.19 10.52 -12.40
CA THR A 91 -24.27 11.57 -13.43
C THR A 91 -25.41 11.30 -14.41
N SER A 92 -25.91 12.38 -15.00
CA SER A 92 -27.11 12.44 -15.86
C SER A 92 -28.28 11.66 -15.27
N ALA A 93 -28.47 11.81 -13.95
CA ALA A 93 -29.42 11.01 -13.21
C ALA A 93 -30.86 11.46 -13.50
N GLU A 94 -31.70 10.54 -13.96
CA GLU A 94 -33.12 10.76 -14.22
C GLU A 94 -33.94 9.83 -13.32
N ILE A 95 -34.87 10.42 -12.56
CA ILE A 95 -35.78 9.68 -11.70
C ILE A 95 -36.95 9.20 -12.57
N GLU A 96 -37.02 7.90 -12.87
CA GLU A 96 -38.11 7.32 -13.65
C GLU A 96 -39.41 7.25 -12.83
N ASP A 97 -39.30 6.82 -11.58
CA ASP A 97 -40.41 6.61 -10.64
C ASP A 97 -39.95 6.78 -9.19
N ASP A 98 -40.80 6.43 -8.21
CA ASP A 98 -40.47 6.56 -6.79
C ASP A 98 -39.51 5.48 -6.24
N ARG A 99 -38.99 4.59 -7.10
CA ARG A 99 -38.09 3.48 -6.78
C ARG A 99 -36.89 3.38 -7.72
N THR A 100 -36.85 4.13 -8.81
CA THR A 100 -35.90 3.89 -9.88
C THR A 100 -35.20 5.15 -10.33
N ILE A 101 -33.88 5.06 -10.50
CA ILE A 101 -33.05 6.12 -11.07
C ILE A 101 -32.23 5.56 -12.23
N ARG A 102 -32.36 6.16 -13.41
CA ARG A 102 -31.46 5.96 -14.55
C ARG A 102 -30.27 6.91 -14.48
N TYR A 103 -29.11 6.49 -14.94
CA TYR A 103 -27.88 7.30 -14.91
C TYR A 103 -26.96 6.96 -16.08
N SER A 104 -26.10 7.92 -16.45
CA SER A 104 -25.04 7.69 -17.45
C SER A 104 -23.79 7.08 -16.85
N GLU A 105 -23.33 7.60 -15.72
CA GLU A 105 -22.16 7.10 -15.00
C GLU A 105 -22.43 6.99 -13.51
N CYS A 106 -21.76 6.05 -12.86
CA CYS A 106 -21.85 5.80 -11.42
C CYS A 106 -20.46 5.80 -10.81
N CYS A 107 -20.32 6.39 -9.62
CA CYS A 107 -19.15 6.23 -8.77
C CYS A 107 -19.55 5.90 -7.34
N LEU A 108 -19.15 4.72 -6.87
CA LEU A 108 -19.26 4.33 -5.47
C LEU A 108 -18.16 5.04 -4.66
N THR A 109 -18.55 5.94 -3.76
CA THR A 109 -17.64 6.74 -2.92
C THR A 109 -17.46 6.17 -1.51
N ASN A 110 -18.36 5.29 -1.06
CA ASN A 110 -18.26 4.54 0.19
C ASN A 110 -18.90 3.14 0.08
N GLY A 111 -18.39 2.15 0.82
CA GLY A 111 -19.00 0.83 0.97
C GLY A 111 -18.40 -0.30 0.12
N ASN A 112 -17.24 -0.11 -0.50
CA ASN A 112 -16.72 -1.12 -1.42
C ASN A 112 -16.06 -2.35 -0.81
N GLN A 113 -15.48 -2.23 0.40
CA GLN A 113 -15.07 -3.43 1.14
C GLN A 113 -16.28 -4.35 1.30
N THR A 114 -17.42 -3.76 1.71
CA THR A 114 -18.69 -4.46 1.81
C THR A 114 -19.13 -5.05 0.47
N ARG A 115 -19.14 -4.26 -0.61
CA ARG A 115 -19.47 -4.74 -1.97
C ARG A 115 -18.60 -5.94 -2.37
N PHE A 116 -17.28 -5.84 -2.22
CA PHE A 116 -16.37 -6.92 -2.58
C PHE A 116 -16.53 -8.16 -1.71
N ILE A 117 -16.81 -8.01 -0.41
CA ILE A 117 -17.09 -9.16 0.47
C ILE A 117 -18.38 -9.86 0.02
N ILE A 118 -19.44 -9.11 -0.26
CA ILE A 118 -20.71 -9.64 -0.78
C ILE A 118 -20.46 -10.35 -2.12
N LEU A 119 -19.67 -9.75 -3.01
CA LEU A 119 -19.30 -10.34 -4.29
C LEU A 119 -18.49 -11.63 -4.11
N ILE A 120 -17.50 -11.68 -3.21
CA ILE A 120 -16.72 -12.90 -2.94
C ILE A 120 -17.62 -14.01 -2.39
N ILE A 121 -18.50 -13.70 -1.43
CA ILE A 121 -19.47 -14.68 -0.89
C ILE A 121 -20.37 -15.20 -2.01
N THR A 122 -20.88 -14.31 -2.87
CA THR A 122 -21.71 -14.66 -4.03
C THR A 122 -20.98 -15.60 -4.97
N LEU A 123 -19.76 -15.25 -5.39
CA LEU A 123 -18.95 -16.06 -6.30
C LEU A 123 -18.59 -17.41 -5.70
N LEU A 124 -18.23 -17.45 -4.41
CA LEU A 124 -17.98 -18.70 -3.68
C LEU A 124 -19.22 -19.57 -3.66
N LYS A 125 -20.39 -19.00 -3.38
CA LYS A 125 -21.64 -19.75 -3.29
C LYS A 125 -22.10 -20.30 -4.64
N LEU A 126 -21.83 -19.56 -5.73
CA LEU A 126 -22.09 -20.01 -7.09
C LEU A 126 -21.06 -21.08 -7.55
N PHE A 127 -19.82 -20.98 -7.11
CA PHE A 127 -18.77 -21.93 -7.46
C PHE A 127 -18.89 -23.26 -6.68
N LEU A 128 -19.19 -23.19 -5.38
CA LEU A 128 -19.18 -24.32 -4.46
C LEU A 128 -20.58 -24.93 -4.30
N LYS A 129 -20.89 -25.95 -5.11
CA LYS A 129 -22.16 -26.69 -5.04
C LYS A 129 -22.26 -27.62 -3.83
N ASP A 130 -21.16 -28.32 -3.50
CA ASP A 130 -21.16 -29.45 -2.55
C ASP A 130 -20.50 -29.11 -1.19
N GLY A 131 -20.52 -27.83 -0.82
CA GLY A 131 -19.93 -27.33 0.43
C GLY A 131 -18.50 -26.77 0.26
N ILE A 132 -17.92 -26.36 1.39
CA ILE A 132 -16.64 -25.62 1.40
C ILE A 132 -15.45 -26.59 1.41
N PRO A 133 -14.56 -26.55 0.39
CA PRO A 133 -13.33 -27.35 0.36
C PRO A 133 -12.27 -26.75 1.29
N GLU A 134 -11.19 -27.49 1.56
CA GLU A 134 -10.04 -26.95 2.30
C GLU A 134 -9.38 -25.77 1.56
N LYS A 135 -9.34 -25.85 0.23
CA LYS A 135 -8.79 -24.80 -0.65
C LYS A 135 -9.43 -24.89 -2.04
N ILE A 136 -9.55 -23.76 -2.73
CA ILE A 136 -9.97 -23.72 -4.14
C ILE A 136 -8.79 -23.98 -5.08
N ILE A 137 -9.03 -24.83 -6.08
CA ILE A 137 -8.10 -25.07 -7.19
C ILE A 137 -8.17 -23.87 -8.15
N ALA A 138 -7.03 -23.20 -8.33
CA ALA A 138 -6.96 -21.94 -9.07
C ALA A 138 -7.44 -22.06 -10.52
N LYS A 139 -7.06 -23.15 -11.20
CA LYS A 139 -7.41 -23.38 -12.60
C LYS A 139 -8.93 -23.47 -12.78
N GLU A 140 -9.61 -24.19 -11.90
CA GLU A 140 -11.06 -24.40 -11.96
C GLU A 140 -11.82 -23.12 -11.65
N TYR A 141 -11.44 -22.40 -10.60
CA TYR A 141 -12.09 -21.14 -10.25
C TYR A 141 -11.90 -20.08 -11.33
N ASN A 142 -10.68 -19.94 -11.86
CA ASN A 142 -10.41 -18.98 -12.93
C ASN A 142 -11.18 -19.35 -14.21
N HIS A 143 -11.31 -20.64 -14.51
CA HIS A 143 -12.12 -21.11 -15.63
C HIS A 143 -13.61 -20.83 -15.40
N PHE A 144 -14.13 -21.08 -14.20
CA PHE A 144 -15.51 -20.75 -13.82
C PHE A 144 -15.79 -19.26 -13.99
N ILE A 145 -14.93 -18.39 -13.46
CA ILE A 145 -15.08 -16.93 -13.57
C ILE A 145 -15.11 -16.52 -15.05
N LYS A 146 -14.11 -16.91 -15.85
CA LYS A 146 -14.03 -16.54 -17.26
C LYS A 146 -15.20 -17.05 -18.10
N SER A 147 -15.72 -18.23 -17.78
CA SER A 147 -16.79 -18.86 -18.58
C SER A 147 -18.16 -18.30 -18.25
N ASN A 148 -18.37 -17.80 -17.02
CA ASN A 148 -19.67 -17.37 -16.54
C ASN A 148 -19.83 -15.84 -16.44
N PHE A 149 -18.73 -15.09 -16.30
CA PHE A 149 -18.76 -13.65 -16.06
C PHE A 149 -17.92 -12.94 -17.13
N ASN A 150 -18.60 -12.43 -18.16
CA ASN A 150 -18.01 -11.74 -19.31
C ASN A 150 -18.52 -10.30 -19.43
N GLY A 151 -17.68 -9.42 -19.99
CA GLY A 151 -17.99 -8.01 -20.27
C GLY A 151 -17.11 -7.02 -19.50
N ASP A 152 -16.79 -5.90 -20.14
CA ASP A 152 -15.73 -4.97 -19.72
C ASP A 152 -15.83 -4.51 -18.26
N THR A 153 -17.01 -4.08 -17.81
CA THR A 153 -17.24 -3.64 -16.42
C THR A 153 -17.06 -4.78 -15.41
N ILE A 154 -17.61 -5.95 -15.72
CA ILE A 154 -17.55 -7.14 -14.86
C ILE A 154 -16.11 -7.62 -14.75
N GLU A 155 -15.41 -7.76 -15.87
CA GLU A 155 -14.02 -8.19 -15.94
C GLU A 155 -13.09 -7.23 -15.18
N THR A 156 -13.33 -5.92 -15.31
CA THR A 156 -12.60 -4.88 -14.57
C THR A 156 -12.76 -5.08 -13.07
N ILE A 157 -13.97 -5.28 -12.56
CA ILE A 157 -14.22 -5.48 -11.13
C ILE A 157 -13.62 -6.82 -10.65
N LEU A 158 -13.79 -7.89 -11.42
CA LEU A 158 -13.30 -9.23 -11.04
C LEU A 158 -11.78 -9.34 -11.04
N LYS A 159 -11.06 -8.51 -11.80
CA LYS A 159 -9.58 -8.43 -11.78
C LYS A 159 -9.02 -8.18 -10.37
N TYR A 160 -9.80 -7.54 -9.51
CA TYR A 160 -9.42 -7.21 -8.14
C TYR A 160 -9.72 -8.31 -7.12
N ILE A 161 -10.49 -9.33 -7.48
CA ILE A 161 -10.77 -10.49 -6.62
C ILE A 161 -9.64 -11.50 -6.73
N LYS A 162 -8.58 -11.29 -5.94
CA LYS A 162 -7.42 -12.18 -5.92
C LYS A 162 -7.80 -13.52 -5.26
N LEU A 163 -7.46 -14.64 -5.89
CA LEU A 163 -7.71 -15.98 -5.35
C LEU A 163 -7.09 -16.19 -3.95
N SER A 164 -5.95 -15.56 -3.66
CA SER A 164 -5.36 -15.58 -2.32
C SER A 164 -6.32 -15.04 -1.26
N LYS A 165 -7.07 -13.98 -1.58
CA LYS A 165 -8.07 -13.35 -0.72
C LYS A 165 -9.35 -14.17 -0.60
N VAL A 166 -9.78 -14.80 -1.68
CA VAL A 166 -10.86 -15.79 -1.65
C VAL A 166 -10.51 -16.95 -0.71
N ASN A 167 -9.27 -17.46 -0.80
CA ASN A 167 -8.78 -18.53 0.08
C ASN A 167 -8.64 -18.08 1.54
N GLU A 168 -8.40 -16.80 1.84
CA GLU A 168 -8.46 -16.30 3.22
C GLU A 168 -9.87 -16.51 3.81
N ILE A 169 -10.93 -16.17 3.07
CA ILE A 169 -12.32 -16.36 3.51
C ILE A 169 -12.64 -17.86 3.70
N ILE A 170 -12.20 -18.72 2.78
CA ILE A 170 -12.34 -20.18 2.94
C ILE A 170 -11.63 -20.67 4.20
N GLY A 171 -10.39 -20.23 4.42
CA GLY A 171 -9.64 -20.57 5.63
C GLY A 171 -10.35 -20.12 6.90
N PHE A 172 -11.00 -18.95 6.88
CA PHE A 172 -11.85 -18.50 7.98
C PHE A 172 -13.05 -19.42 8.20
N LEU A 173 -13.80 -19.76 7.14
CA LEU A 173 -14.96 -20.65 7.25
C LEU A 173 -14.55 -22.03 7.77
N ASN A 174 -13.48 -22.62 7.24
CA ASN A 174 -12.98 -23.93 7.69
C ASN A 174 -12.55 -23.95 9.16
N LYS A 175 -12.02 -22.84 9.69
CA LYS A 175 -11.65 -22.69 11.10
C LYS A 175 -12.82 -22.37 12.02
N ASN A 176 -13.99 -22.00 11.49
CA ASN A 176 -15.13 -21.56 12.28
C ASN A 176 -16.42 -22.28 11.87
N GLY A 177 -16.68 -23.44 12.49
CA GLY A 177 -17.82 -24.31 12.17
C GLY A 177 -19.18 -23.61 12.13
N LYS A 178 -19.45 -22.70 13.08
CA LYS A 178 -20.69 -21.90 13.11
C LYS A 178 -20.92 -21.10 11.82
N TYR A 179 -19.90 -20.40 11.34
CA TYR A 179 -20.02 -19.57 10.12
C TYR A 179 -19.99 -20.43 8.85
N ARG A 180 -19.28 -21.56 8.89
CA ARG A 180 -19.28 -22.57 7.82
C ARG A 180 -20.67 -23.13 7.56
N GLU A 181 -21.36 -23.54 8.63
CA GLU A 181 -22.71 -24.07 8.57
C GLU A 181 -23.67 -23.03 7.98
N LYS A 182 -23.60 -21.78 8.46
CA LYS A 182 -24.41 -20.68 7.91
C LYS A 182 -24.16 -20.43 6.43
N PHE A 183 -22.90 -20.43 5.99
CA PHE A 183 -22.58 -20.30 4.56
C PHE A 183 -23.16 -21.47 3.73
N ASN A 184 -23.03 -22.70 4.21
CA ASN A 184 -23.55 -23.87 3.50
C ASN A 184 -25.08 -23.83 3.37
N ASN A 185 -25.78 -23.40 4.42
CA ASN A 185 -27.24 -23.31 4.45
C ASN A 185 -27.81 -22.04 3.81
N MET A 186 -26.96 -21.07 3.46
CA MET A 186 -27.38 -19.82 2.81
C MET A 186 -28.07 -20.11 1.47
N ASP A 187 -29.25 -19.54 1.26
CA ASP A 187 -29.86 -19.48 -0.06
C ASP A 187 -29.31 -18.25 -0.81
N ILE A 188 -28.77 -18.48 -2.00
CA ILE A 188 -28.09 -17.42 -2.76
C ILE A 188 -29.06 -16.36 -3.27
N GLN A 189 -30.30 -16.73 -3.57
CA GLN A 189 -31.31 -15.80 -4.04
C GLN A 189 -31.78 -14.88 -2.92
N ASN A 190 -32.05 -15.43 -1.73
CA ASN A 190 -32.35 -14.65 -0.54
C ASN A 190 -31.18 -13.73 -0.16
N PHE A 191 -29.94 -14.23 -0.25
CA PHE A 191 -28.75 -13.41 -0.02
C PHE A 191 -28.67 -12.23 -0.98
N LEU A 192 -28.84 -12.45 -2.29
CA LEU A 192 -28.77 -11.40 -3.29
C LEU A 192 -29.90 -10.37 -3.21
N ASN A 193 -31.08 -10.78 -2.73
CA ASN A 193 -32.24 -9.92 -2.49
C ASN A 193 -32.21 -9.22 -1.12
N SER A 194 -31.20 -9.52 -0.30
CA SER A 194 -31.02 -8.83 0.98
C SER A 194 -30.54 -7.40 0.78
N ARG A 195 -30.89 -6.56 1.74
CA ARG A 195 -30.87 -5.10 1.56
C ARG A 195 -29.64 -4.45 2.18
N ILE A 196 -29.18 -3.39 1.54
CA ILE A 196 -28.21 -2.45 2.08
C ILE A 196 -28.73 -1.02 1.93
N ARG A 197 -28.44 -0.18 2.91
CA ARG A 197 -28.74 1.25 2.83
C ARG A 197 -27.82 1.93 1.83
N VAL A 198 -28.37 2.80 1.00
CA VAL A 198 -27.62 3.62 0.07
C VAL A 198 -28.04 5.08 0.19
N GLN A 199 -27.04 5.95 0.10
CA GLN A 199 -27.21 7.36 -0.20
C GLN A 199 -26.73 7.58 -1.63
N VAL A 200 -27.58 8.17 -2.45
CA VAL A 200 -27.31 8.51 -3.85
C VAL A 200 -27.22 10.02 -3.98
N ASN A 201 -26.07 10.52 -4.43
CA ASN A 201 -25.85 11.93 -4.73
C ASN A 201 -26.06 12.18 -6.22
N LEU A 202 -26.96 13.11 -6.55
CA LEU A 202 -27.32 13.47 -7.92
C LEU A 202 -26.40 14.62 -8.38
N ILE A 203 -25.30 14.28 -9.06
CA ILE A 203 -24.21 15.22 -9.36
C ILE A 203 -24.69 16.43 -10.18
N ASN A 204 -25.54 16.21 -11.17
CA ASN A 204 -26.09 17.30 -11.99
C ASN A 204 -26.96 18.27 -11.21
N SER A 205 -27.72 17.79 -10.21
CA SER A 205 -28.50 18.65 -9.32
C SER A 205 -27.60 19.45 -8.40
N ILE A 206 -26.50 18.86 -7.93
CA ILE A 206 -25.52 19.55 -7.08
C ILE A 206 -24.81 20.67 -7.85
N ILE A 207 -24.36 20.40 -9.09
CA ILE A 207 -23.60 21.37 -9.89
C ILE A 207 -24.42 22.60 -10.27
N ARG A 208 -25.72 22.44 -10.54
CA ARG A 208 -26.61 23.57 -10.87
C ARG A 208 -26.64 24.65 -9.80
N ASP A 209 -26.36 24.28 -8.55
CA ASP A 209 -26.41 25.18 -7.41
C ASP A 209 -25.03 25.72 -7.01
N LEU A 210 -23.95 25.33 -7.70
CA LEU A 210 -22.61 25.84 -7.44
C LEU A 210 -22.39 27.14 -8.22
N GLU A 211 -21.97 28.19 -7.52
CA GLU A 211 -21.67 29.51 -8.12
C GLU A 211 -20.51 29.49 -9.13
N ASN A 212 -19.65 28.47 -9.06
CA ASN A 212 -18.50 28.28 -9.93
C ASN A 212 -18.79 27.18 -10.95
N GLU A 213 -18.31 27.35 -12.20
CA GLU A 213 -18.28 26.31 -13.22
C GLU A 213 -17.34 25.17 -12.78
N ILE A 214 -17.86 24.25 -11.96
CA ILE A 214 -17.17 23.04 -11.51
C ILE A 214 -17.73 21.86 -12.28
N ASP A 215 -16.85 21.05 -12.88
CA ASP A 215 -17.25 19.88 -13.64
C ASP A 215 -17.73 18.70 -12.75
N ASN A 216 -18.38 17.71 -13.39
CA ASN A 216 -18.87 16.48 -12.74
C ASN A 216 -17.77 15.73 -11.98
N TYR A 217 -16.55 15.71 -12.50
CA TYR A 217 -15.42 14.97 -11.93
C TYR A 217 -14.93 15.62 -10.64
N SER A 218 -14.86 16.94 -10.62
CA SER A 218 -14.43 17.77 -9.50
C SER A 218 -15.42 17.69 -8.35
N VAL A 219 -16.73 17.77 -8.61
CA VAL A 219 -17.76 17.58 -7.57
C VAL A 219 -17.72 16.16 -7.00
N GLY A 220 -17.58 15.14 -7.86
CA GLY A 220 -17.41 13.76 -7.41
C GLY A 220 -16.19 13.60 -6.49
N THR A 221 -15.08 14.28 -6.81
CA THR A 221 -13.85 14.30 -6.01
C THR A 221 -14.05 15.00 -4.66
N LEU A 222 -14.81 16.10 -4.60
CA LEU A 222 -15.11 16.79 -3.34
C LEU A 222 -15.96 15.94 -2.39
N ILE A 223 -17.00 15.27 -2.92
CA ILE A 223 -17.83 14.33 -2.14
C ILE A 223 -16.97 13.19 -1.59
N ALA A 224 -16.10 12.64 -2.43
CA ALA A 224 -15.12 11.64 -2.07
C ALA A 224 -14.16 12.11 -0.96
N GLN A 225 -13.63 13.34 -1.06
CA GLN A 225 -12.76 13.94 -0.04
C GLN A 225 -13.49 14.12 1.29
N ALA A 226 -14.69 14.70 1.27
CA ALA A 226 -15.50 14.89 2.47
C ALA A 226 -15.80 13.56 3.18
N ASN A 227 -16.11 12.50 2.42
CA ASN A 227 -16.28 11.16 2.98
C ASN A 227 -14.97 10.63 3.60
N ASN A 228 -13.82 10.84 2.96
CA ASN A 228 -12.54 10.36 3.48
C ASN A 228 -12.07 11.02 4.76
N ASP A 229 -12.35 12.32 4.91
CA ASP A 229 -12.00 13.06 6.10
C ASP A 229 -12.68 12.43 7.33
N THR A 230 -13.85 11.83 7.14
CA THR A 230 -14.53 11.03 8.19
C THR A 230 -13.94 9.62 8.38
N GLN A 231 -13.21 9.07 7.40
CA GLN A 231 -12.76 7.67 7.37
C GLN A 231 -11.26 7.43 7.64
N LYS A 232 -10.46 8.48 7.91
CA LYS A 232 -9.00 8.37 8.15
C LYS A 232 -8.27 7.58 7.05
N VAL A 233 -8.52 7.94 5.78
CA VAL A 233 -7.78 7.36 4.63
C VAL A 233 -6.28 7.59 4.81
N LYS A 234 -5.46 6.62 4.38
CA LYS A 234 -4.01 6.72 4.59
C LYS A 234 -3.40 7.69 3.58
N VAL A 235 -2.40 8.45 4.02
CA VAL A 235 -1.73 9.51 3.23
C VAL A 235 -1.07 8.97 1.95
N ASP A 236 -0.62 7.71 1.94
CA ASP A 236 -0.09 7.03 0.74
C ASP A 236 -1.14 6.86 -0.35
N ASP A 237 -2.38 6.52 0.02
CA ASP A 237 -3.46 6.32 -0.94
C ASP A 237 -3.81 7.64 -1.67
N ILE A 238 -3.86 8.74 -0.91
CA ILE A 238 -4.14 10.10 -1.43
C ILE A 238 -3.00 10.56 -2.36
N PHE A 239 -1.75 10.47 -1.89
CA PHE A 239 -0.59 10.93 -2.65
C PHE A 239 -0.39 10.12 -3.93
N GLY A 240 -0.50 8.79 -3.83
CA GLY A 240 -0.38 7.87 -4.94
C GLY A 240 -1.41 8.14 -6.03
N ASN A 241 -2.69 8.35 -5.68
CA ASN A 241 -3.74 8.70 -6.63
C ASN A 241 -3.47 10.02 -7.34
N LYS A 242 -3.24 11.08 -6.57
CA LYS A 242 -3.17 12.45 -7.09
C LYS A 242 -1.95 12.69 -7.97
N ARG A 243 -0.82 12.05 -7.67
CA ARG A 243 0.49 12.39 -8.28
C ARG A 243 1.03 11.30 -9.20
N LYS A 244 0.30 10.20 -9.43
CA LYS A 244 0.78 9.03 -10.20
C LYS A 244 1.45 9.42 -11.52
N ASP A 245 0.73 10.16 -12.35
CA ASP A 245 1.18 10.49 -13.71
C ASP A 245 2.36 11.46 -13.69
N GLU A 246 2.32 12.48 -12.82
CA GLU A 246 3.42 13.43 -12.65
C GLU A 246 4.68 12.73 -12.13
N LEU A 247 4.54 11.81 -11.18
CA LEU A 247 5.64 11.02 -10.65
C LEU A 247 6.23 10.10 -11.72
N ALA A 248 5.39 9.37 -12.46
CA ALA A 248 5.83 8.52 -13.55
C ALA A 248 6.59 9.32 -14.62
N LYS A 249 6.07 10.49 -14.99
CA LYS A 249 6.62 11.34 -16.05
C LYS A 249 7.91 12.06 -15.66
N TYR A 250 8.00 12.57 -14.43
CA TYR A 250 9.09 13.47 -14.03
C TYR A 250 10.09 12.86 -13.05
N ILE A 251 9.65 12.01 -12.12
CA ILE A 251 10.50 11.49 -11.04
C ILE A 251 10.99 10.07 -11.36
N PHE A 252 10.13 9.22 -11.91
CA PHE A 252 10.42 7.79 -12.13
C PHE A 252 10.71 7.43 -13.59
N ASN A 253 10.79 8.40 -14.51
CA ASN A 253 10.98 8.14 -15.93
C ASN A 253 12.22 7.28 -16.24
N ASN A 254 13.37 7.58 -15.64
CA ASN A 254 14.60 6.80 -15.83
C ASN A 254 14.47 5.41 -15.19
N PHE A 255 13.86 5.32 -14.01
CA PHE A 255 13.59 4.03 -13.37
C PHE A 255 12.73 3.12 -14.24
N LEU A 256 11.64 3.65 -14.80
CA LEU A 256 10.73 2.90 -15.68
C LEU A 256 11.41 2.50 -17.00
N THR A 257 12.42 3.26 -17.45
CA THR A 257 13.18 2.97 -18.67
C THR A 257 14.25 1.89 -18.44
N GLU A 258 14.97 1.98 -17.31
CA GLU A 258 16.11 1.13 -16.98
C GLU A 258 15.69 -0.20 -16.31
N ILE A 259 14.62 -0.20 -15.51
CA ILE A 259 14.15 -1.35 -14.73
C ILE A 259 12.82 -1.88 -15.30
N LYS A 260 12.89 -2.53 -16.46
CA LYS A 260 11.71 -2.92 -17.26
C LYS A 260 10.79 -3.96 -16.62
N ASP A 261 11.33 -4.84 -15.77
CA ASP A 261 10.56 -5.96 -15.18
C ASP A 261 9.91 -5.62 -13.82
N THR A 262 9.93 -4.36 -13.41
CA THR A 262 9.40 -3.94 -12.11
C THR A 262 8.37 -2.82 -12.23
N GLU A 263 7.15 -3.08 -11.77
CA GLU A 263 6.10 -2.07 -11.69
C GLU A 263 6.16 -1.28 -10.37
N ILE A 264 5.88 0.02 -10.45
CA ILE A 264 5.76 0.88 -9.27
C ILE A 264 4.35 0.76 -8.72
N GLU A 265 4.25 0.31 -7.48
CA GLU A 265 3.02 0.31 -6.70
C GLU A 265 2.88 1.67 -6.00
N TYR A 266 2.10 2.57 -6.61
CA TYR A 266 1.83 3.93 -6.10
C TYR A 266 0.90 3.89 -4.88
N ARG A 267 0.04 2.86 -4.80
CA ARG A 267 -0.83 2.56 -3.66
C ARG A 267 -0.73 1.10 -3.28
N MET A 268 -0.74 0.81 -1.98
CA MET A 268 -0.62 -0.55 -1.47
C MET A 268 -1.74 -1.46 -2.03
N GLY A 269 -1.37 -2.47 -2.82
CA GLY A 269 -2.29 -3.46 -3.39
C GLY A 269 -2.74 -3.20 -4.83
N GLU A 270 -2.47 -2.01 -5.38
CA GLU A 270 -2.87 -1.57 -6.72
C GLU A 270 -2.31 -2.47 -7.84
N VAL A 271 -1.05 -2.87 -7.73
CA VAL A 271 -0.44 -3.78 -8.70
C VAL A 271 -0.90 -5.21 -8.40
N VAL A 272 -1.65 -5.78 -9.34
CA VAL A 272 -2.24 -7.13 -9.29
C VAL A 272 -1.53 -8.06 -10.28
N GLY A 273 -1.09 -9.23 -9.82
CA GLY A 273 -0.52 -10.26 -10.69
C GLY A 273 0.89 -10.70 -10.29
N THR A 274 1.65 -11.20 -11.27
CA THR A 274 3.02 -11.72 -11.13
C THR A 274 4.19 -10.77 -11.44
N PRO A 275 4.04 -9.49 -11.87
CA PRO A 275 5.23 -8.66 -12.08
C PRO A 275 5.94 -8.43 -10.74
N LYS A 276 7.28 -8.27 -10.78
CA LYS A 276 7.99 -7.73 -9.61
C LYS A 276 7.42 -6.35 -9.36
N LYS A 277 7.14 -6.01 -8.11
CA LYS A 277 6.63 -4.70 -7.76
C LYS A 277 7.47 -4.04 -6.68
N VAL A 278 7.57 -2.72 -6.77
CA VAL A 278 8.23 -1.87 -5.79
C VAL A 278 7.25 -0.82 -5.30
N HIS A 279 7.07 -0.73 -3.98
CA HIS A 279 6.23 0.31 -3.40
C HIS A 279 6.90 1.68 -3.57
N ILE A 280 6.13 2.72 -3.90
CA ILE A 280 6.63 4.07 -4.15
C ILE A 280 7.60 4.59 -3.07
N LEU A 281 7.31 4.36 -1.79
CA LEU A 281 8.19 4.77 -0.68
C LEU A 281 9.59 4.14 -0.71
N THR A 282 9.73 2.93 -1.27
CA THR A 282 11.04 2.28 -1.42
C THR A 282 11.93 3.07 -2.38
N LEU A 283 11.34 3.83 -3.31
CA LEU A 283 12.06 4.70 -4.24
C LEU A 283 12.25 6.12 -3.70
N LEU A 284 11.23 6.69 -3.03
CA LEU A 284 11.27 8.08 -2.56
C LEU A 284 12.09 8.28 -1.27
N ARG A 285 12.00 7.35 -0.30
CA ARG A 285 12.68 7.51 1.00
C ARG A 285 14.19 7.63 0.89
N PRO A 286 14.89 6.83 0.06
CA PRO A 286 16.34 6.93 -0.05
C PRO A 286 16.84 8.25 -0.65
N ILE A 287 15.97 9.08 -1.21
CA ILE A 287 16.34 10.41 -1.72
C ILE A 287 16.48 11.43 -0.61
N ILE A 288 15.68 11.35 0.45
CA ILE A 288 15.74 12.25 1.61
C ILE A 288 17.16 12.36 2.22
N PRO A 289 17.84 11.24 2.55
CA PRO A 289 19.18 11.28 3.14
C PRO A 289 20.29 11.79 2.23
N THR A 290 20.04 12.00 0.93
CA THR A 290 21.01 12.73 0.09
C THR A 290 21.12 14.19 0.53
N GLY A 291 20.06 14.77 1.10
CA GLY A 291 19.99 16.20 1.43
C GLY A 291 19.58 17.09 0.25
N ILE A 292 19.24 16.51 -0.91
CA ILE A 292 18.84 17.27 -2.11
C ILE A 292 17.53 18.04 -1.91
N LEU A 293 16.60 17.53 -1.10
CA LEU A 293 15.30 18.17 -0.80
C LEU A 293 15.18 18.77 0.61
N THR A 294 16.14 18.50 1.50
CA THR A 294 16.01 18.79 2.94
C THR A 294 17.24 19.46 3.52
N LYS A 295 17.09 20.09 4.68
CA LYS A 295 18.25 20.48 5.50
C LYS A 295 18.84 19.24 6.16
N GLU A 296 20.14 19.28 6.45
CA GLU A 296 20.86 18.12 7.01
C GLU A 296 20.29 17.71 8.37
N GLN A 297 19.98 18.69 9.22
CA GLN A 297 19.32 18.49 10.52
C GLN A 297 17.94 17.79 10.41
N ASP A 298 17.26 17.90 9.27
CA ASP A 298 15.92 17.37 9.05
C ASP A 298 15.93 15.95 8.43
N ILE A 299 17.09 15.48 7.95
CA ILE A 299 17.24 14.16 7.32
C ILE A 299 16.74 13.06 8.25
N TYR A 300 17.16 13.11 9.52
CA TYR A 300 16.84 12.09 10.51
C TYR A 300 15.35 12.07 10.84
N GLN A 301 14.71 13.24 10.86
CA GLN A 301 13.29 13.37 11.19
C GLN A 301 12.39 12.81 10.08
N TYR A 302 12.80 12.92 8.81
CA TYR A 302 11.94 12.66 7.67
C TYR A 302 12.19 11.32 6.98
N SER A 303 13.43 10.82 6.93
CA SER A 303 13.81 9.64 6.11
C SER A 303 12.97 8.38 6.38
N ASN A 304 12.42 8.25 7.59
CA ASN A 304 11.59 7.11 8.01
C ASN A 304 10.12 7.50 8.33
N LYS A 305 9.64 8.68 7.92
CA LYS A 305 8.22 9.10 8.07
C LYS A 305 7.54 9.16 6.71
N ARG A 306 6.37 8.53 6.56
CA ARG A 306 5.64 8.47 5.27
C ARG A 306 5.18 9.85 4.79
N GLU A 307 4.42 10.53 5.64
CA GLU A 307 3.77 11.79 5.29
C GLU A 307 4.75 12.94 4.98
N PRO A 308 5.82 13.18 5.76
CA PRO A 308 6.84 14.17 5.41
C PRO A 308 7.51 13.90 4.07
N VAL A 309 7.82 12.64 3.75
CA VAL A 309 8.39 12.27 2.44
C VAL A 309 7.42 12.69 1.32
N TYR A 310 6.14 12.30 1.42
CA TYR A 310 5.15 12.67 0.41
C TYR A 310 4.95 14.18 0.28
N ARG A 311 4.90 14.91 1.40
CA ARG A 311 4.77 16.38 1.38
C ARG A 311 5.96 17.05 0.68
N LEU A 312 7.19 16.53 0.87
CA LEU A 312 8.36 17.04 0.15
C LEU A 312 8.23 16.82 -1.36
N PHE A 313 7.88 15.61 -1.78
CA PHE A 313 7.73 15.33 -3.21
C PHE A 313 6.52 16.05 -3.84
N GLU A 314 5.43 16.25 -3.10
CA GLU A 314 4.30 17.06 -3.57
C GLU A 314 4.74 18.51 -3.80
N LYS A 315 5.43 19.13 -2.83
CA LYS A 315 5.95 20.49 -2.97
C LYS A 315 6.97 20.60 -4.11
N LEU A 316 7.80 19.58 -4.33
CA LEU A 316 8.72 19.54 -5.46
C LEU A 316 7.97 19.60 -6.80
N ILE A 317 6.97 18.74 -6.98
CA ILE A 317 6.16 18.65 -8.20
C ILE A 317 5.36 19.93 -8.45
N GLN A 318 4.79 20.53 -7.39
CA GLN A 318 4.08 21.82 -7.47
C GLN A 318 5.00 22.97 -7.92
N ASN A 319 6.31 22.86 -7.66
CA ASN A 319 7.30 23.87 -8.03
C ASN A 319 8.08 23.51 -9.30
N ARG A 320 7.71 22.45 -10.03
CA ARG A 320 8.48 21.88 -11.16
C ARG A 320 8.88 22.88 -12.24
N GLU A 321 8.08 23.93 -12.45
CA GLU A 321 8.34 24.96 -13.46
C GLU A 321 9.49 25.90 -13.05
N LYS A 322 9.90 25.88 -11.78
CA LYS A 322 11.06 26.64 -11.29
C LYS A 322 12.34 25.92 -11.64
N GLU A 323 13.31 26.63 -12.21
CA GLU A 323 14.58 26.06 -12.67
C GLU A 323 15.30 25.22 -11.61
N LYS A 324 15.39 25.71 -10.36
CA LYS A 324 15.99 24.95 -9.26
C LYS A 324 15.25 23.65 -8.95
N ALA A 325 13.92 23.64 -9.01
CA ALA A 325 13.13 22.44 -8.78
C ALA A 325 13.26 21.47 -9.97
N LYS A 326 13.27 21.98 -11.21
CA LYS A 326 13.51 21.20 -12.43
C LYS A 326 14.87 20.50 -12.40
N ASN A 327 15.92 21.20 -11.98
CA ASN A 327 17.26 20.63 -11.82
C ASN A 327 17.31 19.55 -10.73
N ALA A 328 16.66 19.79 -9.59
CA ALA A 328 16.52 18.78 -8.54
C ALA A 328 15.73 17.55 -9.02
N ILE A 329 14.64 17.74 -9.77
CA ILE A 329 13.85 16.65 -10.37
C ILE A 329 14.72 15.82 -11.31
N GLY A 330 15.48 16.46 -12.21
CA GLY A 330 16.38 15.78 -13.15
C GLY A 330 17.51 15.00 -12.46
N ALA A 331 18.06 15.54 -11.37
CA ALA A 331 19.04 14.81 -10.56
C ALA A 331 18.39 13.62 -9.83
N ILE A 332 17.23 13.82 -9.19
CA ILE A 332 16.51 12.77 -8.47
C ILE A 332 16.15 11.61 -9.39
N SER A 333 15.65 11.89 -10.59
CA SER A 333 15.22 10.84 -11.52
C SER A 333 16.39 9.94 -11.95
N LYS A 334 17.60 10.51 -12.11
CA LYS A 334 18.84 9.76 -12.37
C LYS A 334 19.40 9.04 -11.13
N ILE A 335 19.18 9.55 -9.92
CA ILE A 335 19.66 8.91 -8.66
C ILE A 335 18.84 7.66 -8.31
N ILE A 336 17.51 7.69 -8.52
CA ILE A 336 16.61 6.61 -8.08
C ILE A 336 17.02 5.21 -8.60
N PRO A 337 17.33 5.02 -9.90
CA PRO A 337 17.78 3.73 -10.42
C PRO A 337 19.06 3.22 -9.75
N ILE A 338 20.04 4.10 -9.54
CA ILE A 338 21.32 3.76 -8.89
C ILE A 338 21.07 3.28 -7.46
N VAL A 339 20.28 4.02 -6.70
CA VAL A 339 19.95 3.65 -5.31
C VAL A 339 19.19 2.33 -5.25
N TYR A 340 18.28 2.09 -6.19
CA TYR A 340 17.57 0.82 -6.33
C TYR A 340 18.52 -0.34 -6.68
N SER A 341 19.50 -0.11 -7.55
CA SER A 341 20.55 -1.08 -7.89
C SER A 341 21.39 -1.42 -6.66
N ILE A 342 21.86 -0.42 -5.90
CA ILE A 342 22.61 -0.63 -4.66
C ILE A 342 21.81 -1.46 -3.66
N ARG A 343 20.51 -1.17 -3.53
CA ARG A 343 19.59 -1.91 -2.65
C ARG A 343 19.57 -3.40 -2.96
N ASN A 344 19.42 -3.74 -4.24
CA ASN A 344 19.22 -5.14 -4.65
C ASN A 344 20.52 -5.90 -4.82
N ASN A 345 21.58 -5.26 -5.30
CA ASN A 345 22.84 -5.91 -5.64
C ASN A 345 23.79 -6.02 -4.43
N TYR A 346 23.75 -5.05 -3.52
CA TYR A 346 24.65 -5.03 -2.36
C TYR A 346 23.90 -5.14 -1.03
N LEU A 347 22.93 -4.27 -0.77
CA LEU A 347 22.32 -4.16 0.56
C LEU A 347 21.55 -5.41 0.99
N ILE A 348 20.59 -5.87 0.18
CA ILE A 348 19.76 -7.03 0.52
C ILE A 348 20.60 -8.31 0.68
N PRO A 349 21.49 -8.67 -0.27
CA PRO A 349 22.34 -9.85 -0.15
C PRO A 349 23.24 -9.80 1.09
N GLN A 350 23.91 -8.66 1.34
CA GLN A 350 24.81 -8.53 2.47
C GLN A 350 24.09 -8.58 3.81
N LEU A 351 22.93 -7.93 3.96
CA LEU A 351 22.15 -8.04 5.20
C LEU A 351 21.67 -9.48 5.45
N GLY A 352 21.33 -10.22 4.40
CA GLY A 352 20.96 -11.63 4.49
C GLY A 352 22.10 -12.50 5.01
N LEU A 353 23.31 -12.30 4.51
CA LEU A 353 24.53 -12.96 4.97
C LEU A 353 24.87 -12.57 6.42
N GLN A 354 24.91 -11.27 6.71
CA GLN A 354 25.27 -10.77 8.03
C GLN A 354 24.28 -11.21 9.11
N LYS A 355 22.97 -11.30 8.82
CA LYS A 355 21.98 -11.83 9.76
C LYS A 355 22.32 -13.24 10.24
N LYS A 356 22.73 -14.13 9.33
CA LYS A 356 23.12 -15.51 9.70
C LYS A 356 24.36 -15.51 10.59
N ASN A 357 25.37 -14.71 10.24
CA ASN A 357 26.60 -14.60 11.02
C ASN A 357 26.34 -13.99 12.41
N PHE A 358 25.48 -12.97 12.47
CA PHE A 358 25.14 -12.30 13.71
C PHE A 358 24.33 -13.20 14.64
N ILE A 359 23.40 -14.02 14.15
CA ILE A 359 22.71 -14.99 15.02
C ILE A 359 23.72 -15.85 15.77
N ARG A 360 24.69 -16.46 15.06
CA ARG A 360 25.75 -17.28 15.68
C ARG A 360 26.59 -16.49 16.68
N ASN A 361 27.02 -15.29 16.30
CA ASN A 361 27.85 -14.44 17.15
C ASN A 361 27.11 -14.01 18.43
N TYR A 362 25.84 -13.66 18.34
CA TYR A 362 25.05 -13.22 19.51
C TYR A 362 24.58 -14.41 20.36
N GLU A 363 24.41 -15.61 19.80
CA GLU A 363 24.26 -16.84 20.59
C GLU A 363 25.53 -17.13 21.40
N ALA A 364 26.71 -17.00 20.81
CA ALA A 364 27.98 -17.15 21.53
C ALA A 364 28.14 -16.09 22.65
N LYS A 365 27.80 -14.82 22.37
CA LYS A 365 27.76 -13.75 23.37
C LYS A 365 26.80 -14.06 24.52
N ALA A 366 25.63 -14.62 24.23
CA ALA A 366 24.67 -15.00 25.24
C ALA A 366 25.23 -16.09 26.17
N ILE A 367 25.87 -17.12 25.60
CA ILE A 367 26.53 -18.21 26.36
C ILE A 367 27.64 -17.65 27.26
N ASN A 368 28.40 -16.66 26.79
CA ASN A 368 29.46 -16.01 27.55
C ASN A 368 28.97 -14.99 28.60
N GLY A 369 27.66 -14.73 28.68
CA GLY A 369 27.09 -13.76 29.62
C GLY A 369 27.14 -12.30 29.14
N ASP A 370 27.62 -12.01 27.93
CA ASP A 370 27.81 -10.65 27.40
C ASP A 370 26.49 -9.90 27.12
N LEU A 371 25.34 -10.58 27.24
CA LEU A 371 24.02 -10.00 26.97
C LEU A 371 23.19 -9.71 28.23
N GLY A 372 23.74 -9.95 29.43
CA GLY A 372 23.03 -9.78 30.70
C GLY A 372 22.44 -8.39 30.91
N ASP A 373 23.18 -7.34 30.56
CA ASP A 373 22.78 -5.93 30.73
C ASP A 373 22.04 -5.33 29.52
N THR A 374 21.46 -6.17 28.67
CA THR A 374 20.75 -5.74 27.45
C THR A 374 19.23 -5.84 27.60
N THR A 375 18.49 -5.28 26.64
CA THR A 375 17.02 -5.38 26.61
C THR A 375 16.46 -6.79 26.58
N ILE A 376 17.25 -7.77 26.14
CA ILE A 376 16.86 -9.18 26.09
C ILE A 376 17.52 -10.00 27.20
N GLY A 377 18.29 -9.38 28.11
CA GLY A 377 19.06 -10.09 29.13
C GLY A 377 18.21 -11.02 29.99
N SER A 378 17.01 -10.56 30.39
CA SER A 378 16.03 -11.37 31.14
C SER A 378 15.42 -12.52 30.33
N GLU A 379 15.49 -12.48 29.00
CA GLU A 379 15.03 -13.55 28.10
C GLU A 379 16.13 -14.59 27.83
N ILE A 380 17.38 -14.31 28.18
CA ILE A 380 18.51 -15.23 28.01
C ILE A 380 18.48 -16.27 29.14
N THR A 381 17.98 -17.45 28.80
CA THR A 381 17.83 -18.59 29.71
C THR A 381 18.45 -19.85 29.11
N PHE A 382 18.85 -20.77 29.98
CA PHE A 382 19.55 -22.01 29.61
C PHE A 382 18.80 -23.25 30.11
N ASN A 383 18.88 -24.34 29.35
CA ASN A 383 18.46 -25.68 29.75
C ASN A 383 19.57 -26.67 29.38
N ASN A 384 20.04 -27.47 30.34
CA ASN A 384 21.17 -28.40 30.16
C ASN A 384 22.43 -27.76 29.52
N GLY A 385 22.74 -26.51 29.86
CA GLY A 385 23.89 -25.77 29.31
C GLY A 385 23.69 -25.18 27.92
N GLU A 386 22.54 -25.39 27.27
CA GLU A 386 22.20 -24.80 25.98
C GLU A 386 21.17 -23.67 26.11
N LEU A 387 21.20 -22.71 25.18
CA LEU A 387 20.19 -21.67 25.10
C LEU A 387 18.80 -22.27 24.81
N THR A 388 17.81 -21.84 25.57
CA THR A 388 16.41 -22.21 25.32
C THR A 388 15.90 -21.66 23.98
N ASP A 389 14.82 -22.23 23.45
CA ASP A 389 14.18 -21.73 22.22
C ASP A 389 13.67 -20.29 22.38
N ASN A 390 13.25 -19.91 23.59
CA ASN A 390 12.87 -18.54 23.90
C ASN A 390 14.07 -17.58 23.78
N ALA A 391 15.22 -17.94 24.35
CA ALA A 391 16.44 -17.15 24.24
C ALA A 391 16.91 -17.02 22.78
N LYS A 392 16.89 -18.11 22.00
CA LYS A 392 17.19 -18.11 20.56
C LYS A 392 16.18 -17.23 19.80
N GLY A 393 14.90 -17.26 20.18
CA GLY A 393 13.85 -16.40 19.64
C GLY A 393 14.12 -14.92 19.86
N ALA A 394 14.51 -14.53 21.09
CA ALA A 394 14.87 -13.17 21.46
C ALA A 394 16.06 -12.65 20.63
N ILE A 395 17.12 -13.45 20.51
CA ILE A 395 18.30 -13.13 19.68
C ILE A 395 17.90 -12.95 18.21
N ARG A 396 17.13 -13.87 17.63
CA ARG A 396 16.65 -13.76 16.23
C ARG A 396 15.84 -12.49 16.01
N LYS A 397 15.02 -12.08 16.97
CA LYS A 397 14.22 -10.84 16.91
C LYS A 397 15.10 -9.59 16.96
N ILE A 398 16.13 -9.57 17.80
CA ILE A 398 17.10 -8.48 17.89
C ILE A 398 17.97 -8.37 16.64
N VAL A 399 18.45 -9.50 16.10
CA VAL A 399 19.30 -9.52 14.90
C VAL A 399 18.49 -9.24 13.63
N SER A 400 17.17 -9.46 13.64
CA SER A 400 16.32 -9.15 12.47
C SER A 400 16.35 -7.67 12.08
N TYR A 401 16.29 -7.42 10.77
CA TYR A 401 16.40 -6.09 10.17
C TYR A 401 15.23 -5.74 9.25
N ASN A 402 15.05 -4.44 9.04
CA ASN A 402 14.24 -3.89 7.98
C ASN A 402 15.17 -3.09 7.05
N VAL A 403 15.19 -3.45 5.76
CA VAL A 403 16.02 -2.78 4.74
C VAL A 403 15.74 -1.28 4.69
N GLU A 404 14.47 -0.90 4.85
CA GLU A 404 14.02 0.49 4.78
C GLU A 404 14.57 1.34 5.94
N HIS A 405 15.06 0.73 7.03
CA HIS A 405 15.73 1.46 8.11
C HIS A 405 17.23 1.69 7.83
N ILE A 406 17.87 0.80 7.07
CA ILE A 406 19.32 0.77 6.87
C ILE A 406 19.70 1.55 5.61
N ILE A 407 18.92 1.41 4.54
CA ILE A 407 19.20 2.09 3.28
C ILE A 407 19.37 3.61 3.43
N PRO A 408 18.62 4.34 4.28
CA PRO A 408 18.81 5.78 4.35
C PRO A 408 20.16 6.18 4.94
N VAL A 409 20.67 5.41 5.92
CA VAL A 409 22.00 5.65 6.50
C VAL A 409 23.09 5.34 5.48
N LEU A 410 22.92 4.26 4.70
CA LEU A 410 23.84 3.95 3.61
C LEU A 410 23.91 5.09 2.59
N ILE A 411 22.75 5.61 2.15
CA ILE A 411 22.72 6.73 1.19
C ILE A 411 23.29 8.01 1.79
N TYR A 412 23.02 8.29 3.06
CA TYR A 412 23.61 9.44 3.75
C TYR A 412 25.15 9.40 3.73
N ARG A 413 25.75 8.20 3.80
CA ARG A 413 27.20 8.01 3.77
C ARG A 413 27.80 8.21 2.38
N ILE A 414 27.11 7.74 1.34
CA ILE A 414 27.64 7.79 -0.03
C ILE A 414 27.19 9.03 -0.81
N LYS A 415 26.43 9.96 -0.21
CA LYS A 415 25.85 11.11 -0.91
C LYS A 415 26.87 11.99 -1.64
N ARG A 416 28.13 12.01 -1.19
CA ARG A 416 29.23 12.76 -1.83
C ARG A 416 29.93 11.99 -2.95
N LEU A 417 29.57 10.73 -3.18
CA LEU A 417 30.16 9.91 -4.22
C LEU A 417 29.35 9.96 -5.53
N PHE A 418 28.19 10.61 -5.54
CA PHE A 418 27.43 10.81 -6.79
C PHE A 418 28.16 11.80 -7.69
N LYS A 419 28.28 11.50 -8.98
CA LYS A 419 28.92 12.35 -10.00
C LYS A 419 28.14 12.26 -11.30
N GLU A 420 28.13 13.33 -12.09
CA GLU A 420 27.64 13.26 -13.46
C GLU A 420 28.76 12.77 -14.37
N SER A 421 28.48 11.70 -15.11
CA SER A 421 29.37 11.13 -16.09
C SER A 421 29.56 12.11 -17.24
N ASN A 422 30.81 12.52 -17.48
CA ASN A 422 31.16 13.39 -18.59
C ASN A 422 30.89 12.76 -19.97
N VAL A 423 30.74 11.43 -20.02
CA VAL A 423 30.57 10.66 -21.27
C VAL A 423 29.10 10.39 -21.58
N THR A 424 28.33 9.97 -20.57
CA THR A 424 26.94 9.54 -20.77
C THR A 424 25.91 10.58 -20.35
N GLY A 425 26.31 11.60 -19.58
CA GLY A 425 25.40 12.52 -18.92
C GLY A 425 24.52 11.86 -17.85
N ASN A 426 24.75 10.58 -17.51
CA ASN A 426 24.08 9.89 -16.42
C ASN A 426 24.80 10.15 -15.09
N ILE A 427 24.10 9.89 -13.99
CA ILE A 427 24.75 9.90 -12.67
C ILE A 427 25.42 8.54 -12.46
N GLU A 428 26.62 8.56 -11.89
CA GLU A 428 27.37 7.38 -11.46
C GLU A 428 27.93 7.59 -10.05
N LEU A 429 28.51 6.55 -9.48
CA LEU A 429 29.30 6.68 -8.26
C LEU A 429 30.78 6.79 -8.62
N THR A 430 31.54 7.59 -7.88
CA THR A 430 33.00 7.71 -8.03
C THR A 430 33.78 6.46 -7.59
N ILE A 431 33.08 5.43 -7.11
CA ILE A 431 33.68 4.15 -6.73
C ILE A 431 33.83 3.29 -7.98
N SER A 432 35.03 2.74 -8.19
CA SER A 432 35.27 1.80 -9.28
C SER A 432 34.46 0.51 -9.11
N ASP A 433 34.10 -0.14 -10.23
CA ASP A 433 33.36 -1.40 -10.19
C ASP A 433 34.12 -2.52 -9.44
N SER A 434 35.46 -2.52 -9.49
CA SER A 434 36.30 -3.47 -8.76
C SER A 434 36.27 -3.25 -7.25
N ASP A 435 36.13 -2.01 -6.79
CA ASP A 435 36.16 -1.64 -5.36
C ASP A 435 34.77 -1.66 -4.72
N ALA A 436 33.71 -1.47 -5.51
CA ALA A 436 32.34 -1.38 -5.03
C ALA A 436 31.91 -2.56 -4.12
N PRO A 437 32.19 -3.85 -4.44
CA PRO A 437 31.82 -4.96 -3.57
C PRO A 437 32.46 -4.88 -2.17
N ALA A 438 33.75 -4.55 -2.10
CA ALA A 438 34.48 -4.45 -0.83
C ALA A 438 34.00 -3.24 -0.02
N PHE A 439 33.84 -2.09 -0.68
CA PHE A 439 33.33 -0.86 -0.09
C PHE A 439 31.95 -1.06 0.54
N PHE A 440 30.97 -1.54 -0.25
CA PHE A 440 29.62 -1.72 0.23
C PHE A 440 29.54 -2.79 1.33
N ASN A 441 30.28 -3.88 1.24
CA ASN A 441 30.30 -4.90 2.29
C ASN A 441 30.78 -4.33 3.63
N GLY A 442 31.91 -3.60 3.64
CA GLY A 442 32.44 -2.96 4.85
C GLY A 442 31.46 -1.95 5.46
N LEU A 443 30.88 -1.10 4.61
CA LEU A 443 29.95 -0.07 5.03
C LEU A 443 28.63 -0.66 5.58
N ILE A 444 28.01 -1.59 4.85
CA ILE A 444 26.76 -2.25 5.25
C ILE A 444 26.94 -3.04 6.55
N ARG A 445 28.04 -3.78 6.69
CA ARG A 445 28.34 -4.54 7.92
C ARG A 445 28.44 -3.61 9.13
N SER A 446 29.09 -2.46 8.97
CA SER A 446 29.28 -1.48 10.04
C SER A 446 27.96 -0.83 10.46
N ILE A 447 27.13 -0.44 9.48
CA ILE A 447 25.79 0.11 9.73
C ILE A 447 24.90 -0.92 10.42
N TYR A 448 24.90 -2.16 9.93
CA TYR A 448 24.09 -3.23 10.49
C TYR A 448 24.51 -3.60 11.92
N LYS A 449 25.82 -3.61 12.20
CA LYS A 449 26.33 -3.81 13.57
C LYS A 449 25.76 -2.77 14.53
N LYS A 450 25.89 -1.49 14.17
CA LYS A 450 25.35 -0.38 14.98
C LYS A 450 23.83 -0.49 15.16
N TYR A 451 23.11 -0.90 14.11
CA TYR A 451 21.67 -1.13 14.16
C TYR A 451 21.28 -2.17 15.24
N VAL A 452 21.99 -3.30 15.29
CA VAL A 452 21.74 -4.36 16.29
C VAL A 452 22.15 -3.89 17.70
N ASP A 453 23.30 -3.23 17.83
CA ASP A 453 23.78 -2.72 19.13
C ASP A 453 22.82 -1.69 19.74
N LEU A 454 22.24 -0.80 18.93
CA LEU A 454 21.24 0.16 19.41
C LEU A 454 19.94 -0.53 19.84
N LYS A 455 19.51 -1.60 19.16
CA LYS A 455 18.35 -2.40 19.59
C LYS A 455 18.59 -3.07 20.94
N LEU A 456 19.81 -3.56 21.18
CA LEU A 456 20.20 -4.19 22.45
C LEU A 456 20.29 -3.20 23.62
N LYS A 457 20.71 -1.96 23.35
CA LYS A 457 20.78 -0.90 24.37
C LYS A 457 19.41 -0.41 24.83
N GLY A 458 18.38 -0.48 23.98
CA GLY A 458 17.02 -0.16 24.39
C GLY A 458 16.77 1.28 24.80
N THR A 459 17.43 2.25 24.17
CA THR A 459 17.15 3.67 24.46
C THR A 459 15.67 3.96 24.28
N ALA A 460 15.10 4.69 25.24
CA ALA A 460 13.68 4.97 25.39
C ALA A 460 13.00 5.39 24.06
N SER A 461 11.73 5.00 23.92
CA SER A 461 10.80 5.32 22.83
C SER A 461 10.99 4.62 21.47
N SER A 462 10.81 3.30 21.42
CA SER A 462 10.54 2.53 20.18
C SER A 462 11.69 2.42 19.15
N LEU A 463 11.66 1.37 18.32
CA LEU A 463 12.60 1.17 17.21
C LEU A 463 12.64 2.36 16.23
N THR A 464 11.54 3.12 16.17
CA THR A 464 11.38 4.24 15.26
C THR A 464 12.26 5.43 15.63
N ASP A 465 12.51 5.65 16.92
CA ASP A 465 13.35 6.77 17.36
C ASP A 465 14.83 6.43 17.23
N ILE A 466 15.19 5.15 17.44
CA ILE A 466 16.54 4.62 17.17
C ILE A 466 16.94 4.90 15.72
N VAL A 467 16.08 4.56 14.75
CA VAL A 467 16.39 4.72 13.31
C VAL A 467 16.32 6.18 12.82
N ARG A 468 15.92 7.10 13.69
CA ARG A 468 15.90 8.56 13.45
C ARG A 468 16.89 9.30 14.34
N SER A 469 17.77 8.58 15.03
CA SER A 469 18.76 9.19 15.90
C SER A 469 20.01 9.58 15.13
N ASN A 470 20.63 10.68 15.53
CA ASN A 470 21.96 11.07 15.04
C ASN A 470 22.99 9.95 15.28
N ALA A 471 22.88 9.27 16.44
CA ALA A 471 23.75 8.15 16.80
C ALA A 471 23.70 6.98 15.82
N PHE A 472 22.56 6.74 15.15
CA PHE A 472 22.47 5.72 14.11
C PHE A 472 23.01 6.21 12.77
N TYR A 473 22.79 7.48 12.42
CA TYR A 473 23.35 8.05 11.20
C TYR A 473 24.86 8.23 11.24
N GLN A 474 25.46 8.24 12.43
CA GLN A 474 26.90 8.10 12.63
C GLN A 474 27.45 6.73 12.21
N ALA A 475 26.60 5.71 12.02
CA ALA A 475 27.07 4.37 11.66
C ALA A 475 27.79 4.34 10.30
N GLY A 476 28.87 3.55 10.22
CA GLY A 476 29.64 3.40 8.98
C GLY A 476 30.60 4.55 8.66
N GLU A 477 30.73 5.56 9.53
CA GLU A 477 31.67 6.68 9.32
C GLU A 477 33.12 6.21 9.24
N GLU A 478 33.56 5.44 10.25
CA GLU A 478 34.92 4.91 10.31
C GLU A 478 35.22 4.00 9.11
N ALA A 479 34.26 3.17 8.71
CA ALA A 479 34.40 2.30 7.54
C ALA A 479 34.54 3.10 6.25
N TYR A 480 33.77 4.18 6.11
CA TYR A 480 33.87 5.10 4.98
C TYR A 480 35.23 5.80 4.96
N ILE A 481 35.66 6.40 6.08
CA ILE A 481 36.94 7.12 6.19
C ILE A 481 38.11 6.19 5.89
N MET A 482 38.12 4.99 6.49
CA MET A 482 39.17 3.99 6.28
C MET A 482 39.27 3.61 4.80
N PHE A 483 38.13 3.33 4.15
CA PHE A 483 38.13 2.96 2.74
C PHE A 483 38.60 4.14 1.87
N ASN A 484 38.08 5.34 2.12
CA ASN A 484 38.49 6.54 1.39
C ASN A 484 40.00 6.79 1.51
N SER A 485 40.58 6.64 2.71
CA SER A 485 42.02 6.78 2.91
C SER A 485 42.86 5.73 2.18
N THR A 486 42.27 4.57 1.87
CA THR A 486 42.96 3.45 1.21
C THR A 486 42.86 3.54 -0.31
N THR A 487 41.70 3.95 -0.84
CA THR A 487 41.41 3.92 -2.28
C THR A 487 41.35 5.29 -2.93
N GLY A 488 41.40 6.38 -2.15
CA GLY A 488 41.34 7.76 -2.65
C GLY A 488 40.02 8.07 -3.36
N LEU A 489 38.87 7.83 -2.71
CA LEU A 489 37.56 8.10 -3.31
C LEU A 489 37.41 9.61 -3.60
N GLU A 490 37.01 9.94 -4.83
CA GLU A 490 36.69 11.31 -5.22
C GLU A 490 35.33 11.71 -4.60
N GLU A 491 35.34 12.68 -3.68
CA GLU A 491 34.11 13.34 -3.22
C GLU A 491 33.75 14.49 -4.16
N THR A 492 32.46 14.64 -4.46
CA THR A 492 31.92 15.71 -5.31
C THR A 492 30.86 16.54 -4.59
N ASP A 493 30.57 17.71 -5.15
CA ASP A 493 29.50 18.61 -4.74
C ASP A 493 28.20 18.43 -5.57
N TYR A 494 28.05 17.31 -6.28
CA TYR A 494 26.94 17.08 -7.21
C TYR A 494 25.56 17.31 -6.56
N ILE A 495 25.35 16.75 -5.37
CA ILE A 495 24.09 16.91 -4.63
C ILE A 495 23.86 18.36 -4.21
N ASP A 496 24.91 19.06 -3.77
CA ASP A 496 24.80 20.45 -3.33
C ASP A 496 24.46 21.39 -4.49
N LYS A 497 25.02 21.13 -5.68
CA LYS A 497 24.70 21.87 -6.92
C LYS A 497 23.24 21.73 -7.37
N HIS A 498 22.63 20.57 -7.12
CA HIS A 498 21.26 20.26 -7.55
C HIS A 498 20.22 20.41 -6.44
N ARG A 499 20.60 21.04 -5.33
CA ARG A 499 19.77 21.11 -4.13
C ARG A 499 18.58 22.06 -4.27
N PHE A 500 17.40 21.58 -3.91
CA PHE A 500 16.16 22.36 -3.78
C PHE A 500 15.55 22.14 -2.40
N VAL A 501 15.99 22.93 -1.42
CA VAL A 501 15.51 22.81 -0.03
C VAL A 501 14.06 23.28 0.05
N ILE A 502 13.18 22.34 0.41
CA ILE A 502 11.76 22.62 0.59
C ILE A 502 11.54 23.11 2.03
N LYS A 503 10.96 24.31 2.15
CA LYS A 503 10.59 24.91 3.44
C LYS A 503 9.29 24.33 3.99
#